data_AF-A0A847CZH8-F1
#
_entry.id   AF-A0A847CZH8-F1
#
_cell.length_a   1.000
_cell.length_b   1.000
_cell.length_c   1.000
_cell.angle_alpha   90.00
_cell.angle_beta   90.00
_cell.angle_gamma   90.00
#
_symmetry.space_group_name_H-M   'P 1'
#
loop_
_entity.id
_entity.type
_entity.pdbx_description
1 polymer ?
#
loop_
_entity_poly.entity_id
_entity_poly.type
_entity_poly.pdbx_seq_one_letter_code
_entity_poly.pdbx_strand_id
1 'polypeptide(L)' 'MNNISHVINYDIPQNYDDYIHRIGRTGRAGKRGYALTFVE' A
#
# COMPACT_ATOMS: atom_id res chain seq x y z
N MET A 1 9.89 11.41 -3.42
CA MET A 1 9.25 10.08 -3.28
C MET A 1 8.82 9.64 -4.66
N ASN A 2 9.50 8.62 -5.19
CA ASN A 2 9.32 8.14 -6.55
C ASN A 2 7.97 7.43 -6.70
N ASN A 3 7.46 7.37 -7.92
CA ASN A 3 6.23 6.65 -8.25
C ASN A 3 6.32 5.17 -7.86
N ILE A 4 5.79 4.82 -6.70
CA ILE A 4 5.65 3.43 -6.27
C ILE A 4 4.49 2.82 -7.05
N SER A 5 4.74 1.69 -7.70
CA SER A 5 3.74 0.94 -8.46
C SER A 5 3.03 -0.09 -7.58
N HIS A 6 3.75 -0.70 -6.63
CA HIS A 6 3.24 -1.77 -5.77
C HIS A 6 3.62 -1.54 -4.31
N VAL A 7 2.67 -1.79 -3.43
CA VAL A 7 2.88 -1.91 -1.98
C VAL A 7 2.58 -3.35 -1.59
N ILE A 8 3.49 -3.99 -0.86
CA ILE A 8 3.31 -5.36 -0.37
C ILE A 8 3.43 -5.32 1.16
N ASN A 9 2.32 -5.59 1.85
CA ASN A 9 2.31 -5.80 3.29
C ASN A 9 2.61 -7.28 3.55
N TYR A 10 3.85 -7.58 3.94
CA TYR A 10 4.26 -8.93 4.34
C TYR A 10 3.53 -9.36 5.61
N ASP A 11 3.41 -8.45 6.58
CA ASP A 11 2.64 -8.63 7.80
C ASP A 11 1.39 -7.74 7.78
N ILE A 12 0.32 -8.22 8.42
CA ILE A 12 -0.91 -7.45 8.59
C ILE A 12 -0.60 -6.16 9.38
N PRO A 13 -0.98 -4.98 8.86
CA PRO A 13 -0.82 -3.73 9.60
C PRO A 13 -1.53 -3.77 10.97
N GLN A 14 -0.91 -3.17 11.99
CA GLN A 14 -1.38 -3.21 13.37
C GLN A 14 -2.73 -2.51 13.56
N ASN A 15 -3.04 -1.52 12.72
CA ASN A 15 -4.29 -0.80 12.72
C ASN A 15 -4.65 -0.31 11.30
N TYR A 16 -5.85 0.24 11.19
CA TYR A 16 -6.39 0.73 9.92
C TYR A 16 -5.61 1.93 9.36
N ASP A 17 -5.20 2.87 10.21
CA ASP A 17 -4.50 4.08 9.76
C ASP A 17 -3.13 3.73 9.15
N ASP A 18 -2.43 2.77 9.73
CA ASP A 18 -1.17 2.22 9.19
C ASP A 18 -1.39 1.60 7.81
N TYR A 19 -2.47 0.85 7.63
CA TYR A 19 -2.82 0.29 6.32
C TYR A 19 -3.01 1.39 5.28
N ILE A 20 -3.83 2.41 5.58
CA ILE A 20 -4.11 3.53 4.66
C ILE A 20 -2.84 4.31 4.30
N HIS A 21 -1.99 4.62 5.29
CA HIS A 21 -0.74 5.33 5.04
C HIS A 21 0.25 4.52 4.17
N ARG A 22 0.27 3.19 4.33
CA ARG A 22 1.11 2.31 3.51
C ARG A 22 0.60 2.25 2.07
N ILE A 23 -0.67 1.91 1.86
CA ILE A 23 -1.21 1.77 0.49
C ILE A 23 -1.28 3.11 -0.25
N GLY A 24 -1.40 4.23 0.46
CA GLY A 24 -1.37 5.58 -0.11
C GLY A 24 -0.04 5.98 -0.77
N ARG A 25 0.99 5.13 -0.69
CA ARG A 25 2.26 5.32 -1.39
C ARG A 25 2.18 4.97 -2.88
N THR A 26 1.23 4.14 -3.31
CA THR A 26 1.00 3.78 -4.73
C THR A 26 -0.20 4.54 -5.32
N GLY A 27 -0.41 4.44 -6.64
CA GLY A 27 -1.65 4.88 -7.30
C GLY A 27 -1.88 6.40 -7.39
N ARG A 28 -0.81 7.22 -7.26
CA ARG A 28 -0.91 8.68 -7.27
C ARG A 28 -1.01 9.26 -8.68
N ALA A 29 -1.61 10.45 -8.79
CA ALA A 29 -1.71 11.23 -10.04
C ALA A 29 -2.37 10.46 -11.20
N GLY A 30 -3.49 9.79 -10.92
CA GLY A 30 -4.27 9.06 -11.92
C GLY A 30 -3.62 7.76 -12.43
N LYS A 31 -2.44 7.40 -11.92
CA LYS A 31 -1.78 6.14 -12.25
C LYS A 31 -2.40 4.99 -11.47
N ARG A 32 -2.49 3.83 -12.08
CA ARG A 32 -2.89 2.60 -11.38
C ARG A 32 -1.79 2.19 -10.40
N GLY A 33 -2.21 1.82 -9.20
CA GLY A 33 -1.35 1.27 -8.14
C GLY A 33 -1.93 -0.01 -7.58
N TYR A 34 -1.06 -0.90 -7.09
CA TYR A 34 -1.46 -2.17 -6.53
C TYR A 34 -1.00 -2.29 -5.07
N ALA A 35 -1.86 -2.81 -4.22
CA ALA A 35 -1.53 -3.14 -2.84
C ALA A 35 -1.92 -4.60 -2.57
N LEU A 36 -0.96 -5.41 -2.14
CA LEU A 36 -1.19 -6.78 -1.70
C LEU A 36 -0.86 -6.91 -0.23
N THR A 37 -1.66 -7.66 0.51
CA THR A 37 -1.43 -7.97 1.92
C THR A 37 -1.53 -9.46 2.09
N PHE A 38 -0.52 -10.07 2.70
CA PHE A 38 -0.60 -11.46 3.11
C PHE A 38 -1.45 -11.56 4.37
N VAL A 39 -2.38 -12.50 4.37
CA VAL A 39 -3.30 -12.82 5.47
C VAL A 39 -3.22 -14.31 5.73
N GLU A 40 -3.25 -14.72 6.99
CA GLU A 40 -3.42 -16.12 7.41
C GLU A 40 -4.90 -16.48 7.54
#